data_AF-A0A285LR66-F1
#
_entry.id   AF-A0A285LR66-F1
#
_cell.length_a   1.000
_cell.length_b   1.000
_cell.length_c   1.000
_cell.angle_alpha   90.00
_cell.angle_beta   90.00
_cell.angle_gamma   90.00
#
_symmetry.space_group_name_H-M   'P 1'
#
loop_
_entity.id
_entity.type
_entity.pdbx_description
1 polymer ?
#
loop_
_entity_poly.entity_id
_entity_poly.type
_entity_poly.pdbx_seq_one_letter_code
_entity_poly.pdbx_strand_id
1 'polypeptide(L)'
;MSGETVSQAPAWFTELFAHRRWIRRSQPFPHVYVRDVFVEDFYQRLAAEYERVRAARAEAFSKVATNYSASGIPLAELRNGPLALFTSREWHDLIASVAGVEVTGDVEGSIHHHPPDSPAGWPHNDLNPAWFSGPAPGPGEVRLPDPSVDTKTGAKSDGVTARETVRAVAVLFYLGNPGWQPGDGGETGLYANIADPAPTLAVPPLDNSMVLFECSPRSWHTYLGYNRAARNSIVMWLHRPKDDAIQRWGGDRIVQW
;
A
#
# COMPACT_ATOMS: atom_id res chain seq x y z
N MET A 1 4.20 -6.90 -33.26
CA MET A 1 4.62 -5.88 -32.29
C MET A 1 3.70 -4.68 -32.44
N SER A 2 2.54 -4.73 -31.81
CA SER A 2 1.63 -3.57 -31.71
C SER A 2 2.18 -2.67 -30.62
N GLY A 3 2.67 -1.49 -31.00
CA GLY A 3 3.06 -0.46 -30.05
C GLY A 3 1.81 0.03 -29.33
N GLU A 4 1.61 -0.42 -28.10
CA GLU A 4 0.71 0.26 -27.17
C GLU A 4 1.27 1.66 -26.97
N THR A 5 0.58 2.66 -27.50
CA THR A 5 0.76 4.05 -27.12
C THR A 5 0.53 4.14 -25.61
N VAL A 6 1.62 4.31 -24.85
CA VAL A 6 1.55 4.70 -23.45
C VAL A 6 0.77 6.01 -23.42
N SER A 7 -0.47 5.95 -22.96
CA SER A 7 -1.29 7.15 -22.76
C SER A 7 -0.52 8.08 -21.82
N GLN A 8 -0.23 9.30 -22.26
CA GLN A 8 0.41 10.27 -21.39
C GLN A 8 -0.52 10.56 -20.20
N ALA A 9 0.04 10.50 -19.00
CA ALA A 9 -0.69 10.90 -17.81
C ALA A 9 -1.11 12.38 -17.93
N PRO A 10 -2.29 12.75 -17.40
CA PRO A 10 -2.78 14.12 -17.53
C PRO A 10 -1.90 15.10 -16.76
N ALA A 11 -1.80 16.35 -17.26
CA ALA A 11 -0.91 17.37 -16.71
C ALA A 11 -1.10 17.59 -15.20
N TRP A 12 -2.36 17.69 -14.75
CA TRP A 12 -2.71 17.88 -13.33
C TRP A 12 -2.09 16.82 -12.42
N PHE A 13 -1.95 15.57 -12.89
CA PHE A 13 -1.38 14.47 -12.13
C PHE A 13 0.15 14.57 -12.14
N THR A 14 0.74 14.82 -13.31
CA THR A 14 2.20 14.94 -13.43
C THR A 14 2.77 16.11 -12.64
N GLU A 15 2.01 17.21 -12.52
CA GLU A 15 2.38 18.41 -11.75
C GLU A 15 2.42 18.17 -10.23
N LEU A 16 1.83 17.08 -9.74
CA LEU A 16 1.87 16.73 -8.30
C LEU A 16 3.25 16.24 -7.86
N PHE A 17 4.07 15.74 -8.78
CA PHE A 17 5.29 15.02 -8.45
C PHE A 17 6.51 15.95 -8.44
N ALA A 18 7.27 15.89 -7.35
CA ALA A 18 8.59 16.49 -7.36
C ALA A 18 9.47 15.60 -8.26
N HIS A 19 9.88 16.11 -9.43
CA HIS A 19 10.70 15.39 -10.41
C HIS A 19 12.05 14.92 -9.79
N ARG A 20 12.03 13.78 -9.11
CA ARG A 20 13.11 13.22 -8.31
C ARG A 20 13.31 11.74 -8.60
N ARG A 21 14.39 11.17 -8.07
CA ARG A 21 14.88 9.83 -8.42
C ARG A 21 14.10 8.76 -7.67
N TRP A 22 13.35 7.95 -8.40
CA TRP A 22 12.77 6.70 -7.91
C TRP A 22 13.87 5.64 -7.96
N ILE A 23 14.34 5.18 -6.80
CA ILE A 23 15.51 4.31 -6.71
C ILE A 23 15.04 2.86 -6.66
N ARG A 24 15.26 2.13 -7.75
CA ARG A 24 15.11 0.67 -7.78
C ARG A 24 16.30 0.01 -7.09
N ARG A 25 16.03 -0.88 -6.13
CA ARG A 25 17.02 -1.73 -5.46
C ARG A 25 16.66 -3.19 -5.68
N SER A 26 17.68 -4.04 -5.78
CA SER A 26 17.51 -5.48 -5.98
C SER A 26 17.64 -6.30 -4.70
N GLN A 27 18.17 -5.71 -3.64
CA GLN A 27 18.43 -6.34 -2.34
C GLN A 27 17.75 -5.55 -1.23
N PRO A 28 17.14 -6.19 -0.22
CA PRO A 28 17.10 -7.65 0.02
C PRO A 28 16.20 -8.43 -0.96
N PHE A 29 15.25 -7.75 -1.58
CA PHE A 29 14.48 -8.19 -2.73
C PHE A 29 14.16 -6.95 -3.59
N PRO A 30 13.68 -7.13 -4.84
CA PRO A 30 13.29 -6.01 -5.70
C PRO A 30 12.29 -5.07 -5.03
N HIS A 31 12.70 -3.82 -4.80
CA HIS A 31 11.84 -2.79 -4.24
C HIS A 31 12.24 -1.41 -4.78
N VAL A 32 11.35 -0.44 -4.63
CA VAL A 32 11.59 0.96 -4.97
C VAL A 32 11.49 1.78 -3.70
N TYR A 33 12.47 2.65 -3.50
CA TYR A 33 12.42 3.71 -2.48
C TYR A 33 12.40 5.07 -3.16
N VAL A 34 11.50 5.93 -2.69
CA VAL A 34 11.31 7.29 -3.22
C VAL A 34 11.26 8.27 -2.06
N ARG A 35 11.89 9.42 -2.26
CA ARG A 35 11.82 10.57 -1.38
C ARG A 35 11.24 11.74 -2.12
N ASP A 36 10.58 12.61 -1.37
CA ASP A 36 9.95 13.82 -1.87
C ASP A 36 9.04 13.45 -3.06
N VAL A 37 8.13 12.49 -2.85
CA VAL A 37 7.26 11.93 -3.90
C VAL A 37 6.47 13.06 -4.55
N PHE A 38 5.85 13.89 -3.70
CA PHE A 38 5.05 15.02 -4.13
C PHE A 38 5.82 16.34 -4.01
N VAL A 39 5.45 17.32 -4.82
CA VAL A 39 5.86 18.72 -4.59
C VAL A 39 5.37 19.18 -3.22
N GLU A 40 6.13 20.06 -2.58
CA GLU A 40 5.90 20.51 -1.20
C GLU A 40 4.46 21.00 -0.98
N ASP A 41 3.96 21.87 -1.87
CA ASP A 41 2.61 22.43 -1.76
C ASP A 41 1.51 21.36 -1.75
N PHE A 42 1.65 20.31 -2.58
CA PHE A 42 0.68 19.23 -2.59
C PHE A 42 0.84 18.33 -1.37
N TYR A 43 2.08 18.04 -0.95
CA TYR A 43 2.35 17.26 0.24
C TYR A 43 1.76 17.92 1.50
N GLN A 44 1.90 19.24 1.64
CA GLN A 44 1.30 19.99 2.77
C GLN A 44 -0.22 19.87 2.79
N ARG A 45 -0.88 19.94 1.62
CA ARG A 45 -2.33 19.72 1.51
C ARG A 45 -2.72 18.30 1.91
N LEU A 46 -1.91 17.32 1.52
CA LEU A 46 -2.13 15.91 1.88
C LEU A 46 -1.98 15.68 3.39
N ALA A 47 -0.94 16.23 4.01
CA ALA A 47 -0.70 16.15 5.45
C ALA A 47 -1.81 16.86 6.25
N ALA A 48 -2.24 18.04 5.80
CA ALA A 48 -3.35 18.77 6.41
C ALA A 48 -4.68 17.99 6.32
N GLU A 49 -4.94 17.35 5.18
CA GLU A 49 -6.13 16.51 5.01
C GLU A 49 -6.08 15.28 5.92
N TYR A 50 -4.93 14.63 6.05
CA TYR A 50 -4.73 13.55 7.02
C TYR A 50 -5.05 14.00 8.46
N GLU A 51 -4.48 15.12 8.91
CA GLU A 51 -4.75 15.64 10.25
C GLU A 51 -6.23 16.00 10.46
N ARG A 52 -6.87 16.58 9.43
CA ARG A 52 -8.31 16.87 9.45
C ARG A 52 -9.13 15.59 9.62
N VAL A 53 -8.83 14.55 8.86
CA VAL A 53 -9.51 13.24 8.96
C VAL A 53 -9.30 12.63 10.34
N ARG A 54 -8.07 12.65 10.85
CA ARG A 54 -7.73 12.12 12.18
C ARG A 54 -8.50 12.84 13.30
N ALA A 55 -8.62 14.16 13.21
CA ALA A 55 -9.32 14.96 14.21
C ALA A 55 -10.85 14.82 14.11
N ALA A 56 -11.40 14.84 12.89
CA ALA A 56 -12.85 14.88 12.66
C ALA A 56 -13.52 13.50 12.64
N ARG A 57 -12.75 12.42 12.46
CA ARG A 57 -13.24 11.04 12.32
C ARG A 57 -12.43 10.08 13.18
N ALA A 58 -12.01 10.50 14.37
CA ALA A 58 -11.17 9.70 15.26
C ALA A 58 -11.81 8.34 15.58
N GLU A 59 -13.14 8.29 15.71
CA GLU A 59 -13.95 7.09 15.94
C GLU A 59 -14.00 6.12 14.76
N ALA A 60 -13.71 6.59 13.54
CA ALA A 60 -13.64 5.74 12.35
C ALA A 60 -12.30 4.98 12.25
N PHE A 61 -11.29 5.37 13.03
CA PHE A 61 -10.03 4.62 13.10
C PHE A 61 -10.26 3.36 13.94
N SER A 62 -10.26 2.22 13.27
CA SER A 62 -10.47 0.91 13.88
C SER A 62 -9.23 0.03 13.76
N LYS A 63 -9.16 -1.05 14.54
CA LYS A 63 -8.03 -1.98 14.48
C LYS A 63 -7.93 -2.62 13.10
N VAL A 64 -6.79 -2.48 12.43
CA VAL A 64 -6.60 -2.99 11.05
C VAL A 64 -6.43 -4.52 10.96
N ALA A 65 -5.87 -5.15 12.00
CA ALA A 65 -5.75 -6.62 12.07
C ALA A 65 -5.60 -7.12 13.52
N THR A 66 -6.01 -8.37 13.76
CA THR A 66 -5.74 -9.08 15.01
C THR A 66 -4.23 -9.09 15.27
N ASN A 67 -3.82 -8.81 16.51
CA ASN A 67 -2.41 -8.72 16.94
C ASN A 67 -1.53 -7.68 16.21
N TYR A 68 -2.13 -6.76 15.45
CA TYR A 68 -1.41 -5.63 14.86
C TYR A 68 -1.78 -4.34 15.60
N SER A 69 -0.78 -3.49 15.84
CA SER A 69 -0.89 -2.31 16.73
C SER A 69 -1.48 -1.06 16.07
N ALA A 70 -1.61 -1.05 14.74
CA ALA A 70 -2.20 0.09 14.06
C ALA A 70 -3.71 0.16 14.25
N SER A 71 -4.22 1.38 14.33
CA SER A 71 -5.57 1.71 13.92
C SER A 71 -5.56 2.28 12.50
N GLY A 72 -6.69 2.22 11.81
CA GLY A 72 -6.77 2.73 10.45
C GLY A 72 -8.18 2.98 9.96
N ILE A 73 -8.23 3.73 8.86
CA ILE A 73 -9.44 4.09 8.14
C ILE A 73 -9.29 3.65 6.66
N PRO A 74 -10.24 2.88 6.09
CA PRO A 74 -10.16 2.42 4.71
C PRO A 74 -10.08 3.58 3.71
N LEU A 75 -9.26 3.43 2.66
CA LEU A 75 -9.22 4.39 1.56
C LEU A 75 -10.57 4.51 0.83
N ALA A 76 -11.37 3.43 0.86
CA ALA A 76 -12.75 3.43 0.35
C ALA A 76 -13.66 4.47 1.04
N GLU A 77 -13.31 4.93 2.24
CA GLU A 77 -14.02 5.97 2.98
C GLU A 77 -13.42 7.38 2.80
N LEU A 78 -12.35 7.51 2.01
CA LEU A 78 -11.54 8.72 1.83
C LEU A 78 -11.54 9.20 0.38
N ARG A 79 -12.72 9.14 -0.27
CA ARG A 79 -12.89 9.40 -1.71
C ARG A 79 -12.88 10.88 -2.12
N ASN A 80 -12.75 11.78 -1.15
CA ASN A 80 -12.78 13.22 -1.38
C ASN A 80 -11.48 13.88 -0.92
N GLY A 81 -11.11 14.97 -1.58
CA GLY A 81 -9.92 15.74 -1.22
C GLY A 81 -8.59 15.09 -1.64
N PRO A 82 -7.46 15.59 -1.13
CA PRO A 82 -6.13 15.12 -1.52
C PRO A 82 -5.87 13.61 -1.36
N LEU A 83 -6.50 12.97 -0.35
CA LEU A 83 -6.34 11.54 -0.11
C LEU A 83 -6.97 10.65 -1.20
N ALA A 84 -7.93 11.18 -1.97
CA ALA A 84 -8.55 10.46 -3.07
C ALA A 84 -7.56 10.06 -4.17
N LEU A 85 -6.40 10.73 -4.24
CA LEU A 85 -5.30 10.39 -5.14
C LEU A 85 -4.92 8.91 -5.05
N PHE A 86 -4.85 8.34 -3.84
CA PHE A 86 -4.42 6.96 -3.63
C PHE A 86 -5.40 5.91 -4.14
N THR A 87 -6.59 6.35 -4.55
CA THR A 87 -7.63 5.53 -5.20
C THR A 87 -7.90 5.95 -6.64
N SER A 88 -7.13 6.89 -7.18
CA SER A 88 -7.26 7.34 -8.56
C SER A 88 -6.64 6.34 -9.52
N ARG A 89 -7.13 6.35 -10.77
CA ARG A 89 -6.61 5.50 -11.82
C ARG A 89 -5.17 5.84 -12.19
N GLU A 90 -4.85 7.12 -12.23
CA GLU A 90 -3.52 7.62 -12.57
C GLU A 90 -2.47 7.17 -11.54
N TRP A 91 -2.82 7.22 -10.24
CA TRP A 91 -1.97 6.70 -9.19
C TRP A 91 -1.76 5.19 -9.31
N HIS A 92 -2.86 4.44 -9.52
CA HIS A 92 -2.81 3.00 -9.77
C HIS A 92 -1.85 2.65 -10.93
N ASP A 93 -2.00 3.31 -12.07
CA ASP A 93 -1.20 3.02 -13.27
C ASP A 93 0.27 3.40 -13.11
N LEU A 94 0.55 4.52 -12.43
CA LEU A 94 1.91 4.91 -12.08
C LEU A 94 2.59 3.82 -11.23
N ILE A 95 1.93 3.36 -10.18
CA ILE A 95 2.48 2.36 -9.27
C ILE A 95 2.70 1.02 -9.99
N ALA A 96 1.72 0.57 -10.79
CA ALA A 96 1.84 -0.64 -11.60
C ALA A 96 3.02 -0.57 -12.58
N SER A 97 3.15 0.56 -13.29
CA SER A 97 4.23 0.80 -14.25
C SER A 97 5.61 0.84 -13.58
N VAL A 98 5.72 1.52 -12.44
CA VAL A 98 6.97 1.60 -11.67
C VAL A 98 7.38 0.22 -11.15
N ALA A 99 6.43 -0.56 -10.64
CA ALA A 99 6.65 -1.92 -10.16
C ALA A 99 6.97 -2.88 -11.31
N GLY A 100 6.49 -2.60 -12.53
CA GLY A 100 6.61 -3.51 -13.67
C GLY A 100 5.72 -4.75 -13.50
N VAL A 101 4.52 -4.57 -12.92
CA VAL A 101 3.60 -5.65 -12.56
C VAL A 101 2.25 -5.41 -13.24
N GLU A 102 1.72 -6.44 -13.89
CA GLU A 102 0.35 -6.43 -14.43
C GLU A 102 -0.67 -6.59 -13.29
N VAL A 103 -1.73 -5.78 -13.32
CA VAL A 103 -2.70 -5.63 -12.23
C VAL A 103 -4.14 -5.48 -12.75
N THR A 104 -5.13 -5.79 -11.92
CA THR A 104 -6.56 -5.88 -12.29
C THR A 104 -7.34 -4.56 -12.23
N GLY A 105 -6.77 -3.48 -11.71
CA GLY A 105 -7.52 -2.26 -11.38
C GLY A 105 -8.18 -2.29 -10.00
N ASP A 106 -8.12 -3.42 -9.28
CA ASP A 106 -8.60 -3.47 -7.90
C ASP A 106 -7.54 -2.87 -6.96
N VAL A 107 -7.99 -2.06 -6.01
CA VAL A 107 -7.15 -1.36 -5.03
C VAL A 107 -7.73 -1.54 -3.64
N GLU A 108 -6.96 -2.12 -2.74
CA GLU A 108 -7.25 -2.18 -1.31
C GLU A 108 -6.29 -1.25 -0.55
N GLY A 109 -6.72 -0.60 0.51
CA GLY A 109 -5.79 0.11 1.38
C GLY A 109 -6.46 0.88 2.50
N SER A 110 -5.64 1.39 3.40
CA SER A 110 -6.08 2.24 4.50
C SER A 110 -4.96 3.17 4.96
N ILE A 111 -5.34 4.23 5.68
CA ILE A 111 -4.37 4.97 6.48
C ILE A 111 -4.11 4.15 7.75
N HIS A 112 -2.85 3.93 8.09
CA HIS A 112 -2.42 3.30 9.32
C HIS A 112 -1.83 4.36 10.26
N HIS A 113 -2.28 4.34 11.51
CA HIS A 113 -1.74 5.12 12.62
C HIS A 113 -1.21 4.16 13.69
N HIS A 114 0.08 4.24 13.98
CA HIS A 114 0.69 3.59 15.14
C HIS A 114 0.97 4.67 16.20
N PRO A 115 0.38 4.59 17.40
CA PRO A 115 0.76 5.47 18.50
C PRO A 115 2.24 5.23 18.90
N PRO A 116 2.88 6.17 19.64
CA PRO A 116 4.20 5.93 20.23
C PRO A 116 4.25 4.60 21.01
N ASP A 117 5.43 3.99 21.03
CA ASP A 117 5.73 2.71 21.69
C ASP A 117 4.88 1.52 21.21
N SER A 118 4.32 1.61 19.99
CA SER A 118 3.59 0.50 19.40
C SER A 118 4.51 -0.74 19.26
N PRO A 119 4.05 -1.93 19.64
CA PRO A 119 4.85 -3.14 19.51
C PRO A 119 5.15 -3.44 18.03
N ALA A 120 6.26 -4.13 17.81
CA ALA A 120 6.64 -4.61 16.49
C ALA A 120 5.54 -5.53 15.90
N GLY A 121 5.39 -5.46 14.58
CA GLY A 121 4.64 -6.45 13.82
C GLY A 121 5.42 -7.76 13.65
N TRP A 122 4.84 -8.68 12.88
CA TRP A 122 5.52 -9.92 12.49
C TRP A 122 5.96 -9.86 11.02
N PRO A 123 7.09 -10.51 10.67
CA PRO A 123 7.48 -10.68 9.28
C PRO A 123 6.40 -11.38 8.45
N HIS A 124 5.98 -10.77 7.35
CA HIS A 124 5.02 -11.29 6.39
C HIS A 124 5.41 -10.87 4.96
N ASN A 125 4.78 -11.42 3.93
CA ASN A 125 5.17 -11.19 2.54
C ASN A 125 4.08 -10.53 1.67
N ASP A 126 2.89 -10.30 2.24
CA ASP A 126 1.70 -9.74 1.59
C ASP A 126 1.22 -10.50 0.35
N LEU A 127 1.67 -11.74 0.11
CA LEU A 127 1.14 -12.59 -0.96
C LEU A 127 -0.14 -13.29 -0.48
N ASN A 128 -1.19 -12.50 -0.25
CA ASN A 128 -2.47 -12.94 0.28
C ASN A 128 -3.58 -12.82 -0.77
N PRO A 129 -4.61 -13.69 -0.70
CA PRO A 129 -5.80 -13.51 -1.53
C PRO A 129 -6.62 -12.31 -1.06
N ALA A 130 -7.40 -11.72 -1.94
CA ALA A 130 -8.38 -10.70 -1.59
C ALA A 130 -9.60 -10.79 -2.50
N TRP A 131 -10.79 -10.50 -1.96
CA TRP A 131 -12.04 -10.65 -2.70
C TRP A 131 -12.69 -9.30 -2.99
N PHE A 132 -13.15 -9.14 -4.23
CA PHE A 132 -13.86 -7.96 -4.72
C PHE A 132 -15.19 -8.35 -5.34
N SER A 133 -16.18 -7.47 -5.25
CA SER A 133 -17.47 -7.66 -5.91
C SER A 133 -17.34 -7.59 -7.44
N GLY A 134 -18.12 -8.39 -8.16
CA GLY A 134 -18.32 -8.26 -9.62
C GLY A 134 -17.14 -8.66 -10.53
N PRO A 135 -17.28 -8.42 -11.86
CA PRO A 135 -16.24 -8.75 -12.86
C PRO A 135 -15.03 -7.82 -12.75
N ALA A 136 -13.86 -8.17 -13.29
CA ALA A 136 -12.68 -7.28 -13.22
C ALA A 136 -12.99 -5.84 -13.70
N PRO A 137 -12.42 -4.80 -13.05
CA PRO A 137 -12.54 -3.41 -13.51
C PRO A 137 -12.15 -3.23 -14.97
N GLY A 138 -12.89 -2.37 -15.68
CA GLY A 138 -12.56 -2.03 -17.07
C GLY A 138 -11.30 -1.16 -17.19
N PRO A 139 -10.82 -0.94 -18.42
CA PRO A 139 -9.76 0.03 -18.68
C PRO A 139 -10.15 1.42 -18.14
N GLY A 140 -9.25 2.05 -17.38
CA GLY A 140 -9.50 3.36 -16.79
C GLY A 140 -10.29 3.34 -15.47
N GLU A 141 -10.78 2.17 -15.03
CA GLU A 141 -11.50 2.03 -13.77
C GLU A 141 -10.59 1.59 -12.63
N VAL A 142 -10.98 1.95 -11.42
CA VAL A 142 -10.46 1.42 -10.16
C VAL A 142 -11.64 0.88 -9.36
N ARG A 143 -11.48 -0.29 -8.73
CA ARG A 143 -12.44 -0.82 -7.78
C ARG A 143 -11.84 -0.92 -6.38
N LEU A 144 -12.60 -0.41 -5.42
CA LEU A 144 -12.28 -0.46 -4.00
C LEU A 144 -13.12 -1.55 -3.31
N PRO A 145 -12.69 -2.05 -2.14
CA PRO A 145 -13.55 -2.85 -1.29
C PRO A 145 -14.88 -2.17 -1.02
N ASP A 146 -15.94 -2.97 -0.95
CA ASP A 146 -17.27 -2.52 -0.57
C ASP A 146 -17.93 -3.55 0.38
N PRO A 147 -18.91 -3.13 1.19
CA PRO A 147 -19.47 -3.99 2.25
C PRO A 147 -20.18 -5.26 1.77
N SER A 148 -20.44 -5.42 0.46
CA SER A 148 -21.12 -6.59 -0.07
C SER A 148 -20.22 -7.83 -0.18
N VAL A 149 -18.91 -7.65 -0.08
CA VAL A 149 -17.90 -8.73 -0.09
C VAL A 149 -16.84 -8.46 0.96
N ASP A 150 -16.67 -9.39 1.89
CA ASP A 150 -15.57 -9.37 2.85
C ASP A 150 -14.24 -9.64 2.12
N THR A 151 -13.33 -8.67 2.17
CA THR A 151 -12.08 -8.68 1.41
C THR A 151 -11.12 -9.80 1.83
N LYS A 152 -11.27 -10.39 3.02
CA LYS A 152 -10.35 -11.42 3.54
C LYS A 152 -10.90 -12.84 3.43
N THR A 153 -12.22 -13.00 3.46
CA THR A 153 -12.88 -14.31 3.51
C THR A 153 -13.68 -14.62 2.26
N GLY A 154 -14.01 -13.61 1.45
CA GLY A 154 -14.91 -13.74 0.31
C GLY A 154 -16.37 -13.99 0.69
N ALA A 155 -16.72 -13.90 1.98
CA ALA A 155 -18.11 -13.89 2.43
C ALA A 155 -18.85 -12.75 1.73
N LYS A 156 -20.06 -12.99 1.23
CA LYS A 156 -20.76 -12.04 0.35
C LYS A 156 -22.26 -12.02 0.61
N SER A 157 -22.89 -10.90 0.25
CA SER A 157 -24.35 -10.76 0.24
C SER A 157 -25.00 -11.62 -0.85
N ASP A 158 -26.28 -11.95 -0.69
CA ASP A 158 -27.05 -12.72 -1.66
C ASP A 158 -27.04 -12.06 -3.06
N GLY A 159 -26.83 -12.87 -4.09
CA GLY A 159 -26.78 -12.42 -5.47
C GLY A 159 -25.48 -11.71 -5.87
N VAL A 160 -24.54 -11.47 -4.95
CA VAL A 160 -23.25 -10.83 -5.25
C VAL A 160 -22.23 -11.88 -5.68
N THR A 161 -21.50 -11.61 -6.76
CA THR A 161 -20.31 -12.38 -7.13
C THR A 161 -19.10 -11.84 -6.39
N ALA A 162 -18.41 -12.70 -5.64
CA ALA A 162 -17.11 -12.40 -5.04
C ALA A 162 -16.03 -13.02 -5.91
N ARG A 163 -15.18 -12.18 -6.51
CA ARG A 163 -14.04 -12.57 -7.31
C ARG A 163 -12.79 -12.55 -6.45
N GLU A 164 -12.11 -13.68 -6.42
CA GLU A 164 -10.81 -13.82 -5.75
C GLU A 164 -9.69 -13.23 -6.63
N THR A 165 -8.83 -12.45 -6.01
CA THR A 165 -7.60 -11.85 -6.55
C THR A 165 -6.46 -12.14 -5.59
N VAL A 166 -5.24 -11.77 -5.96
CA VAL A 166 -4.07 -11.84 -5.07
C VAL A 166 -3.41 -10.48 -5.04
N ARG A 167 -2.96 -10.04 -3.86
CA ARG A 167 -2.15 -8.82 -3.73
C ARG A 167 -0.90 -8.93 -4.59
N ALA A 168 -0.64 -7.89 -5.38
CA ALA A 168 0.38 -7.87 -6.42
C ALA A 168 1.52 -6.92 -6.11
N VAL A 169 1.20 -5.73 -5.60
CA VAL A 169 2.17 -4.68 -5.25
C VAL A 169 1.73 -4.09 -3.93
N ALA A 170 2.62 -4.04 -2.94
CA ALA A 170 2.42 -3.30 -1.70
C ALA A 170 3.06 -1.92 -1.81
N VAL A 171 2.38 -0.90 -1.29
CA VAL A 171 2.86 0.48 -1.21
C VAL A 171 2.70 0.99 0.21
N LEU A 172 3.77 1.55 0.75
CA LEU A 172 3.78 2.27 2.02
C LEU A 172 4.24 3.70 1.75
N PHE A 173 3.33 4.66 1.83
CA PHE A 173 3.62 6.09 1.73
C PHE A 173 3.55 6.74 3.11
N TYR A 174 4.59 7.46 3.50
CA TYR A 174 4.73 8.03 4.83
C TYR A 174 4.35 9.52 4.85
N LEU A 175 3.50 9.89 5.80
CA LEU A 175 2.95 11.25 5.93
C LEU A 175 2.66 11.58 7.40
N GLY A 176 2.85 12.83 7.82
CA GLY A 176 2.54 13.23 9.20
C GLY A 176 3.49 12.61 10.24
N ASN A 177 4.76 12.48 9.90
CA ASN A 177 5.85 11.93 10.72
C ASN A 177 6.95 13.00 10.95
N PRO A 178 6.62 14.18 11.50
CA PRO A 178 7.52 15.32 11.51
C PRO A 178 8.78 15.01 12.34
N GLY A 179 9.94 15.34 11.75
CA GLY A 179 11.22 15.27 12.44
C GLY A 179 11.81 13.87 12.64
N TRP A 180 11.19 12.81 12.08
CA TRP A 180 11.66 11.43 12.23
C TRP A 180 13.13 11.26 11.86
N GLN A 181 13.89 10.58 12.71
CA GLN A 181 15.27 10.18 12.41
C GLN A 181 15.41 8.66 12.31
N PRO A 182 16.31 8.15 11.45
CA PRO A 182 16.66 6.73 11.46
C PRO A 182 17.08 6.29 12.86
N GLY A 183 16.50 5.20 13.37
CA GLY A 183 16.73 4.69 14.72
C GLY A 183 15.73 5.16 15.77
N ASP A 184 14.77 6.04 15.42
CA ASP A 184 13.65 6.38 16.31
C ASP A 184 12.60 5.25 16.42
N GLY A 185 12.88 4.08 15.84
CA GLY A 185 11.97 2.95 15.74
C GLY A 185 11.00 3.11 14.58
N GLY A 186 9.99 2.26 14.55
CA GLY A 186 8.88 2.31 13.59
C GLY A 186 9.25 2.17 12.11
N GLU A 187 10.49 1.82 11.78
CA GLU A 187 10.89 1.61 10.40
C GLU A 187 10.16 0.42 9.78
N THR A 188 10.08 0.41 8.45
CA THR A 188 9.70 -0.79 7.71
C THR A 188 10.95 -1.63 7.50
N GLY A 189 11.04 -2.76 8.18
CA GLY A 189 12.13 -3.72 8.03
C GLY A 189 11.88 -4.60 6.82
N LEU A 190 12.88 -4.75 5.93
CA LEU A 190 12.89 -5.66 4.79
C LEU A 190 13.94 -6.76 5.02
N TYR A 191 13.55 -8.02 4.82
CA TYR A 191 14.37 -9.18 5.12
C TYR A 191 14.80 -9.89 3.84
N ALA A 192 16.08 -10.25 3.74
CA ALA A 192 16.55 -11.17 2.70
C ALA A 192 16.09 -12.60 3.00
N ASN A 193 16.03 -12.96 4.29
CA ASN A 193 15.53 -14.25 4.77
C ASN A 193 14.70 -14.04 6.05
N ILE A 194 13.51 -14.67 6.11
CA ILE A 194 12.64 -14.61 7.29
C ILE A 194 13.25 -15.25 8.54
N ALA A 195 14.22 -16.17 8.37
CA ALA A 195 14.93 -16.78 9.49
C ALA A 195 15.93 -15.82 10.16
N ASP A 196 16.23 -14.67 9.53
CA ASP A 196 17.17 -13.71 10.09
C ASP A 196 16.57 -12.99 11.31
N PRO A 197 17.34 -12.81 12.40
CA PRO A 197 16.84 -12.18 13.62
C PRO A 197 16.58 -10.67 13.47
N ALA A 198 17.08 -10.05 12.39
CA ALA A 198 16.98 -8.62 12.12
C ALA A 198 16.78 -8.39 10.61
N PRO A 199 16.12 -7.29 10.21
CA PRO A 199 15.96 -6.95 8.80
C PRO A 199 17.31 -6.64 8.16
N THR A 200 17.45 -6.97 6.88
CA THR A 200 18.61 -6.58 6.07
C THR A 200 18.62 -5.08 5.78
N LEU A 201 17.43 -4.47 5.67
CA LEU A 201 17.26 -3.03 5.46
C LEU A 201 16.12 -2.50 6.33
N ALA A 202 16.35 -1.39 7.02
CA ALA A 202 15.30 -0.63 7.71
C ALA A 202 15.02 0.66 6.94
N VAL A 203 13.78 0.85 6.50
CA VAL A 203 13.34 2.06 5.78
C VAL A 203 12.66 3.01 6.76
N PRO A 204 13.24 4.20 7.02
CA PRO A 204 12.64 5.15 7.94
C PRO A 204 11.36 5.75 7.35
N PRO A 205 10.31 5.96 8.16
CA PRO A 205 9.02 6.49 7.72
C PRO A 205 9.06 8.02 7.58
N LEU A 206 10.02 8.53 6.82
CA LEU A 206 10.21 9.98 6.61
C LEU A 206 9.03 10.58 5.85
N ASP A 207 8.65 11.80 6.19
CA ASP A 207 7.59 12.51 5.48
C ASP A 207 7.85 12.59 3.97
N ASN A 208 6.76 12.46 3.20
CA ASN A 208 6.76 12.52 1.74
C ASN A 208 7.70 11.47 1.11
N SER A 209 7.86 10.32 1.76
CA SER A 209 8.65 9.20 1.24
C SER A 209 7.80 7.94 1.08
N MET A 210 8.26 7.03 0.24
CA MET A 210 7.52 5.84 -0.13
C MET A 210 8.46 4.66 -0.32
N VAL A 211 8.00 3.49 0.10
CA VAL A 211 8.54 2.20 -0.34
C VAL A 211 7.44 1.40 -1.02
N LEU A 212 7.77 0.76 -2.14
CA LEU A 212 6.87 -0.19 -2.81
C LEU A 212 7.64 -1.40 -3.33
N PHE A 213 6.96 -2.53 -3.43
CA PHE A 213 7.52 -3.79 -3.91
C PHE A 213 6.43 -4.74 -4.40
N GLU A 214 6.82 -5.67 -5.29
CA GLU A 214 5.95 -6.77 -5.69
C GLU A 214 5.73 -7.72 -4.51
N CYS A 215 4.46 -8.06 -4.23
CA CYS A 215 4.12 -9.12 -3.30
C CYS A 215 4.55 -10.47 -3.90
N SER A 216 5.43 -11.18 -3.21
CA SER A 216 6.01 -12.44 -3.65
C SER A 216 6.33 -13.33 -2.45
N PRO A 217 6.68 -14.61 -2.64
CA PRO A 217 7.08 -15.48 -1.53
C PRO A 217 8.35 -15.02 -0.78
N ARG A 218 9.03 -13.99 -1.28
CA ARG A 218 10.33 -13.48 -0.75
C ARG A 218 10.28 -12.04 -0.27
N SER A 219 9.19 -11.31 -0.46
CA SER A 219 9.06 -9.89 -0.06
C SER A 219 8.77 -9.75 1.44
N TRP A 220 9.60 -10.41 2.27
CA TRP A 220 9.42 -10.45 3.72
C TRP A 220 9.70 -9.08 4.34
N HIS A 221 8.71 -8.55 5.03
CA HIS A 221 8.81 -7.24 5.67
C HIS A 221 8.00 -7.18 6.95
N THR A 222 8.28 -6.18 7.78
CA THR A 222 7.54 -5.92 9.01
C THR A 222 7.57 -4.44 9.40
N TYR A 223 6.67 -4.07 10.29
CA TYR A 223 6.77 -2.87 11.10
C TYR A 223 7.67 -3.15 12.31
N LEU A 224 8.80 -2.43 12.46
CA LEU A 224 9.78 -2.73 13.53
C LEU A 224 9.35 -2.30 14.94
N GLY A 225 8.27 -1.52 15.09
CA GLY A 225 7.77 -1.13 16.40
C GLY A 225 8.68 -0.18 17.17
N TYR A 226 8.35 0.03 18.44
CA TYR A 226 9.12 0.83 19.41
C TYR A 226 9.41 2.25 18.91
N ASN A 227 8.45 2.79 18.16
CA ASN A 227 8.51 4.13 17.60
C ASN A 227 8.40 5.19 18.71
N ARG A 228 9.32 6.15 18.72
CA ARG A 228 9.34 7.24 19.70
C ARG A 228 8.21 8.25 19.51
N ALA A 229 7.73 8.41 18.29
CA ALA A 229 6.64 9.31 17.91
C ALA A 229 5.58 8.55 17.12
N ALA A 230 4.38 9.10 17.01
CA ALA A 230 3.31 8.49 16.22
C ALA A 230 3.76 8.27 14.76
N ARG A 231 3.59 7.06 14.25
CA ARG A 231 3.93 6.70 12.87
C ARG A 231 2.67 6.58 12.04
N ASN A 232 2.66 7.30 10.94
CA ASN A 232 1.54 7.42 10.03
C ASN A 232 1.96 7.02 8.62
N SER A 233 1.12 6.23 7.98
CA SER A 233 1.35 5.81 6.60
C SER A 233 0.05 5.52 5.88
N ILE A 234 0.01 5.75 4.58
CA ILE A 234 -0.94 5.07 3.70
C ILE A 234 -0.34 3.73 3.34
N VAL A 235 -1.09 2.66 3.59
CA VAL A 235 -0.73 1.30 3.19
C VAL A 235 -1.79 0.84 2.20
N MET A 236 -1.35 0.45 1.00
CA MET A 236 -2.25 0.02 -0.06
C MET A 236 -1.66 -1.11 -0.89
N TRP A 237 -2.53 -1.85 -1.54
CA TRP A 237 -2.20 -2.94 -2.43
C TRP A 237 -2.90 -2.77 -3.78
N LEU A 238 -2.14 -3.00 -4.84
CA LEU A 238 -2.69 -3.32 -6.16
C LEU A 238 -2.85 -4.83 -6.25
N HIS A 239 -3.80 -5.32 -7.05
CA HIS A 239 -4.11 -6.74 -7.14
C HIS A 239 -3.89 -7.29 -8.55
N ARG A 240 -3.72 -8.61 -8.63
CA ARG A 240 -3.59 -9.39 -9.87
C ARG A 240 -4.58 -10.54 -9.89
N PRO A 241 -4.87 -11.13 -11.06
CA PRO A 241 -5.64 -12.37 -11.14
C PRO A 241 -4.95 -13.48 -10.33
N LYS A 242 -5.74 -14.31 -9.65
CA LYS A 242 -5.20 -15.46 -8.90
C LYS A 242 -4.42 -16.43 -9.78
N ASP A 243 -4.88 -16.67 -11.00
CA ASP A 243 -4.21 -17.58 -11.94
C ASP A 243 -2.79 -17.10 -12.31
N ASP A 244 -2.58 -15.79 -12.45
CA ASP A 244 -1.22 -15.22 -12.64
C ASP A 244 -0.33 -15.50 -11.44
N ALA A 245 -0.84 -15.26 -10.21
CA ALA A 245 -0.08 -15.55 -9.00
C ALA A 245 0.29 -17.05 -8.88
N ILE A 246 -0.65 -17.94 -9.21
CA ILE A 246 -0.41 -19.39 -9.24
C ILE A 246 0.65 -19.76 -10.28
N GLN A 247 0.56 -19.20 -11.48
CA GLN A 247 1.52 -19.47 -12.55
C GLN A 247 2.93 -19.00 -12.19
N ARG A 248 3.07 -17.85 -11.53
CA ARG A 248 4.37 -17.28 -11.16
C ARG A 248 4.99 -17.96 -9.95
N TRP A 249 4.19 -18.21 -8.91
CA TRP A 249 4.70 -18.55 -7.58
C TRP A 249 4.27 -19.92 -7.05
N GLY A 250 3.27 -20.56 -7.67
CA GLY A 250 2.60 -21.75 -7.13
C GLY A 250 1.50 -21.38 -6.12
N GLY A 251 0.37 -22.07 -6.18
CA GLY A 251 -0.77 -21.81 -5.31
C GLY A 251 -0.51 -22.08 -3.83
N ASP A 252 0.42 -23.00 -3.52
CA ASP A 252 0.88 -23.32 -2.16
C ASP A 252 1.63 -22.17 -1.47
N ARG A 253 2.06 -21.16 -2.24
CA ARG A 253 2.77 -19.98 -1.73
C ARG A 253 1.86 -18.81 -1.37
N ILE A 254 0.59 -18.86 -1.76
CA ILE A 254 -0.40 -17.84 -1.41
C ILE A 254 -0.84 -18.06 0.04
N VAL A 255 -0.52 -17.12 0.92
CA VAL A 255 -0.78 -17.22 2.36
C VAL A 255 -2.24 -16.83 2.62
N GLN A 256 -3.01 -17.75 3.23
CA GLN A 256 -4.39 -17.45 3.64
C GLN A 256 -4.42 -16.58 4.90
N TRP A 257 -5.50 -15.82 5.09
CA TRP A 257 -5.70 -14.90 6.21
C TRP A 257 -5.86 -15.58 7.57
#